data_AF-A0A2N6D4E5-F1
#
_entry.id   AF-A0A2N6D4E5-F1
#
_cell.length_a   1.000
_cell.length_b   1.000
_cell.length_c   1.000
_cell.angle_alpha   90.00
_cell.angle_beta   90.00
_cell.angle_gamma   90.00
#
_symmetry.space_group_name_H-M   'P 1'
#
loop_
_entity.id
_entity.type
_entity.pdbx_description
1 polymer ?
#
loop_
_entity_poly.entity_id
_entity_poly.type
_entity_poly.pdbx_seq_one_letter_code
_entity_poly.pdbx_strand_id
1 'polypeptide(L)'
;MLSRRAFMKMCAGVSLTAFGSEIFAPQVAEGFVALSDAEKPNVVFIHGLSCAGCSVSLTYGNESGFLDFILRVINLQVHPTLSFSQGDAYLERMEEALDSGNCIVVVEGPVPTIIKEACYLGDSPLYDRIEDILQRASMVISSGTCASYGGIPASGENLTGAVSVNMIMEEKGVNKPHIIVPGCPVNPDRLMGTVAYIAATGAFPPLVHDKPAMYYKDLIHNHCSRHQFFTQDIYLKDFDREKEACLLKKGCRGTITYSDCPTRRWNRKTSVCVESNTPCVGCIHKRWPFNSDIYLDVNDVEDLPWSAMKQRFE
;
A
#
# COMPACT_ATOMS: atom_id res chain seq x y z
N MET A 1 31.27 5.16 -4.99
CA MET A 1 30.97 5.54 -3.59
C MET A 1 30.13 6.82 -3.59
N LEU A 2 29.02 6.83 -2.84
CA LEU A 2 28.28 8.07 -2.60
C LEU A 2 29.15 9.03 -1.78
N SER A 3 29.10 10.33 -2.10
CA SER A 3 29.66 11.32 -1.19
C SER A 3 28.81 11.41 0.08
N ARG A 4 29.41 11.76 1.23
CA ARG A 4 28.68 11.99 2.49
C ARG A 4 27.50 12.94 2.31
N ARG A 5 27.65 13.96 1.45
CA ARG A 5 26.59 14.91 1.12
C ARG A 5 25.43 14.25 0.35
N ALA A 6 25.72 13.37 -0.61
CA ALA A 6 24.71 12.63 -1.34
C ALA A 6 23.98 11.62 -0.44
N PHE A 7 24.70 10.96 0.46
CA PHE A 7 24.13 10.06 1.45
C PHE A 7 23.20 10.76 2.44
N MET A 8 23.63 11.90 3.01
CA MET A 8 22.78 12.68 3.92
C MET A 8 21.53 13.23 3.22
N LYS A 9 21.63 13.62 1.93
CA LYS A 9 20.44 13.99 1.14
C LYS A 9 19.47 12.83 0.95
N MET A 10 19.99 11.61 0.72
CA MET A 10 19.17 10.41 0.62
C MET A 10 18.45 10.12 1.95
N CYS A 11 19.17 10.19 3.06
CA CYS A 11 18.60 9.97 4.40
C CYS A 11 17.59 11.05 4.78
N ALA A 12 17.81 12.31 4.38
CA ALA A 12 16.83 13.38 4.52
C ALA A 12 15.58 13.17 3.68
N GLY A 13 15.73 12.72 2.42
CA GLY A 13 14.59 12.34 1.56
C GLY A 13 13.79 11.17 2.14
N VAL A 14 14.47 10.12 2.60
CA VAL A 14 13.81 8.99 3.29
C VAL A 14 13.13 9.47 4.58
N SER A 15 13.79 10.30 5.38
CA SER A 15 13.21 10.87 6.60
C SER A 15 11.98 11.73 6.32
N LEU A 16 12.04 12.58 5.31
CA LEU A 16 10.93 13.43 4.90
C LEU A 16 9.78 12.60 4.34
N THR A 17 10.09 11.62 3.51
CA THR A 17 9.13 10.71 2.89
C THR A 17 8.48 9.81 3.92
N ALA A 18 9.25 9.33 4.88
CA ALA A 18 8.79 8.47 5.95
C ALA A 18 8.06 9.30 7.01
N PHE A 19 8.72 10.24 7.65
CA PHE A 19 8.23 10.91 8.86
C PHE A 19 7.63 12.29 8.62
N GLY A 20 7.54 12.74 7.37
CA GLY A 20 7.09 14.10 7.04
C GLY A 20 8.05 15.19 7.51
N SER A 21 9.27 14.83 7.90
CA SER A 21 10.24 15.77 8.47
C SER A 21 11.67 15.31 8.22
N GLU A 22 12.57 16.24 7.92
CA GLU A 22 14.01 15.98 7.80
C GLU A 22 14.71 15.83 9.16
N ILE A 23 14.03 16.10 10.29
CA ILE A 23 14.65 16.03 11.62
C ILE A 23 15.12 14.62 12.00
N PHE A 24 14.54 13.59 11.38
CA PHE A 24 14.92 12.19 11.59
C PHE A 24 15.99 11.71 10.60
N ALA A 25 16.49 12.60 9.73
CA ALA A 25 17.54 12.27 8.77
C ALA A 25 18.81 11.71 9.44
N PRO A 26 19.24 12.20 10.63
CA PRO A 26 20.35 11.60 11.35
C PRO A 26 20.06 10.17 11.82
N GLN A 27 18.89 9.88 12.38
CA GLN A 27 18.50 8.53 12.80
C GLN A 27 18.36 7.57 11.61
N VAL A 28 17.85 8.07 10.49
CA VAL A 28 17.79 7.33 9.22
C VAL A 28 19.19 7.07 8.68
N ALA A 29 20.09 8.06 8.76
CA ALA A 29 21.48 7.90 8.36
C ALA A 29 22.22 6.91 9.26
N GLU A 30 22.03 6.98 10.57
CA GLU A 30 22.57 6.00 11.53
C GLU A 30 22.03 4.60 11.26
N GLY A 31 20.73 4.46 10.98
CA GLY A 31 20.12 3.18 10.61
C GLY A 31 20.64 2.64 9.26
N PHE A 32 20.90 3.50 8.28
CA PHE A 32 21.52 3.09 7.01
C PHE A 32 23.00 2.75 7.14
N VAL A 33 23.72 3.41 8.05
CA VAL A 33 25.11 3.04 8.39
C VAL A 33 25.12 1.71 9.15
N ALA A 34 24.20 1.51 10.09
CA ALA A 34 24.02 0.23 10.76
C ALA A 34 23.64 -0.88 9.77
N LEU A 35 22.78 -0.61 8.77
CA LEU A 35 22.46 -1.53 7.66
C LEU A 35 23.64 -1.79 6.72
N SER A 36 24.61 -0.87 6.61
CA SER A 36 25.81 -1.14 5.81
C SER A 36 26.77 -2.11 6.50
N ASP A 37 26.68 -2.22 7.84
CA ASP A 37 27.42 -3.18 8.66
C ASP A 37 26.59 -4.43 9.01
N ALA A 38 25.25 -4.38 8.87
CA ALA A 38 24.32 -5.47 9.11
C ALA A 38 23.89 -6.18 7.82
N GLU A 39 23.44 -7.43 7.95
CA GLU A 39 22.92 -8.18 6.82
C GLU A 39 21.54 -7.65 6.41
N LYS A 40 21.39 -7.26 5.13
CA LYS A 40 20.10 -6.79 4.59
C LYS A 40 19.04 -7.88 4.74
N PRO A 41 17.79 -7.54 5.07
CA PRO A 41 16.73 -8.54 5.16
C PRO A 41 16.48 -9.17 3.78
N ASN A 42 16.28 -10.48 3.78
CA ASN A 42 15.75 -11.17 2.61
C ASN A 42 14.28 -10.80 2.43
N VAL A 43 13.88 -10.56 1.20
CA VAL A 43 12.50 -10.22 0.85
C VAL A 43 12.01 -11.11 -0.27
N VAL A 44 10.86 -11.72 -0.03
CA VAL A 44 10.13 -12.57 -0.97
C VAL A 44 8.79 -11.90 -1.26
N PHE A 45 8.45 -11.75 -2.53
CA PHE A 45 7.11 -11.32 -2.94
C PHE A 45 6.28 -12.52 -3.38
N ILE A 46 5.01 -12.54 -2.96
CA ILE A 46 4.02 -13.55 -3.33
C ILE A 46 2.80 -12.85 -3.92
N HIS A 47 2.28 -13.37 -5.02
CA HIS A 47 1.05 -12.86 -5.64
C HIS A 47 -0.10 -13.84 -5.38
N GLY A 48 -1.17 -13.34 -4.77
CA GLY A 48 -2.48 -14.00 -4.70
C GLY A 48 -3.33 -13.68 -5.93
N LEU A 49 -4.63 -13.45 -5.73
CA LEU A 49 -5.51 -12.93 -6.79
C LEU A 49 -5.14 -11.47 -7.11
N SER A 50 -4.18 -11.29 -8.02
CA SER A 50 -3.50 -10.01 -8.23
C SER A 50 -3.69 -9.48 -9.65
N CYS A 51 -3.77 -8.16 -9.77
CA CYS A 51 -3.64 -7.44 -11.05
C CYS A 51 -2.22 -6.95 -11.33
N ALA A 52 -1.25 -7.30 -10.47
CA ALA A 52 0.14 -6.82 -10.46
C ALA A 52 0.31 -5.29 -10.34
N GLY A 53 -0.78 -4.54 -10.07
CA GLY A 53 -0.74 -3.08 -10.01
C GLY A 53 0.15 -2.54 -8.89
N CYS A 54 0.30 -3.25 -7.77
CA CYS A 54 1.19 -2.81 -6.69
C CYS A 54 2.66 -3.03 -7.08
N SER A 55 2.97 -4.16 -7.72
CA SER A 55 4.27 -4.45 -8.31
C SER A 55 4.67 -3.43 -9.38
N VAL A 56 3.76 -3.07 -10.29
CA VAL A 56 4.01 -2.00 -11.28
C VAL A 56 4.21 -0.66 -10.59
N SER A 57 3.37 -0.33 -9.61
CA SER A 57 3.48 0.93 -8.86
C SER A 57 4.84 1.10 -8.20
N LEU A 58 5.41 0.03 -7.63
CA LEU A 58 6.74 0.02 -7.02
C LEU A 58 7.83 0.54 -7.95
N THR A 59 7.73 0.30 -9.27
CA THR A 59 8.75 0.76 -10.23
C THR A 59 8.68 2.26 -10.54
N TYR A 60 7.67 2.99 -10.03
CA TYR A 60 7.43 4.42 -10.29
C TYR A 60 7.52 5.31 -9.03
N GLY A 61 8.44 4.99 -8.11
CA GLY A 61 8.74 5.80 -6.91
C GLY A 61 8.97 7.29 -7.18
N ASN A 62 8.61 8.16 -6.21
CA ASN A 62 8.79 9.61 -6.37
C ASN A 62 10.26 10.01 -6.16
N GLU A 63 10.78 9.78 -4.95
CA GLU A 63 12.11 10.24 -4.51
C GLU A 63 13.16 9.13 -4.57
N SER A 64 12.76 7.88 -4.28
CA SER A 64 13.64 6.72 -4.32
C SER A 64 13.17 5.76 -5.40
N GLY A 65 14.10 5.35 -6.26
CA GLY A 65 13.82 4.36 -7.30
C GLY A 65 13.82 2.94 -6.73
N PHE A 66 13.01 2.06 -7.31
CA PHE A 66 12.97 0.65 -6.95
C PHE A 66 14.33 -0.04 -7.06
N LEU A 67 15.16 0.35 -8.04
CA LEU A 67 16.51 -0.19 -8.21
C LEU A 67 17.42 0.13 -7.01
N ASP A 68 17.41 1.36 -6.50
CA ASP A 68 18.20 1.70 -5.32
C ASP A 68 17.68 0.96 -4.08
N PHE A 69 16.36 0.77 -3.98
CA PHE A 69 15.75 0.00 -2.90
C PHE A 69 16.25 -1.45 -2.87
N ILE A 70 16.19 -2.18 -4.00
CA ILE A 70 16.66 -3.58 -4.06
C ILE A 70 18.18 -3.73 -4.02
N LEU A 71 18.95 -2.69 -4.38
CA LEU A 71 20.41 -2.75 -4.34
C LEU A 71 20.96 -2.39 -2.95
N ARG A 72 20.26 -1.56 -2.17
CA ARG A 72 20.83 -0.94 -0.97
C ARG A 72 20.09 -1.26 0.32
N VAL A 73 18.79 -1.54 0.25
CA VAL A 73 17.95 -1.66 1.44
C VAL A 73 17.64 -3.12 1.75
N ILE A 74 17.35 -3.91 0.72
CA ILE A 74 16.90 -5.29 0.87
C ILE A 74 17.70 -6.24 -0.02
N ASN A 75 17.63 -7.53 0.27
CA ASN A 75 17.99 -8.58 -0.67
C ASN A 75 16.68 -9.15 -1.27
N LEU A 76 16.31 -8.69 -2.47
CA LEU A 76 15.15 -9.23 -3.16
C LEU A 76 15.48 -10.63 -3.69
N GLN A 77 14.91 -11.66 -3.05
CA GLN A 77 15.20 -13.06 -3.38
C GLN A 77 14.37 -13.53 -4.56
N VAL A 78 13.06 -13.30 -4.49
CA VAL A 78 12.14 -13.57 -5.60
C VAL A 78 11.00 -12.55 -5.67
N HIS A 79 10.55 -12.30 -6.89
CA HIS A 79 9.37 -11.50 -7.18
C HIS A 79 8.68 -11.99 -8.46
N PRO A 80 7.38 -12.35 -8.44
CA PRO A 80 6.71 -13.02 -9.56
C PRO A 80 6.84 -12.31 -10.91
N THR A 81 6.83 -10.98 -10.92
CA THR A 81 6.94 -10.16 -12.16
C THR A 81 8.38 -9.81 -12.56
N LEU A 82 9.36 -9.95 -11.66
CA LEU A 82 10.70 -9.36 -11.85
C LEU A 82 11.85 -10.38 -11.78
N SER A 83 11.59 -11.58 -11.23
CA SER A 83 12.59 -12.64 -11.15
C SER A 83 13.02 -13.12 -12.53
N PHE A 84 14.32 -13.38 -12.67
CA PHE A 84 14.85 -14.13 -13.82
C PHE A 84 14.64 -15.65 -13.66
N SER A 85 14.63 -16.16 -12.42
CA SER A 85 14.32 -17.56 -12.13
C SER A 85 12.83 -17.85 -12.37
N GLN A 86 12.54 -19.06 -12.86
CA GLN A 86 11.20 -19.54 -13.20
C GLN A 86 11.03 -20.99 -12.76
N GLY A 87 9.78 -21.46 -12.63
CA GLY A 87 9.47 -22.84 -12.27
C GLY A 87 10.12 -23.26 -10.93
N ASP A 88 10.68 -24.46 -10.89
CA ASP A 88 11.28 -25.03 -9.67
C ASP A 88 12.41 -24.16 -9.11
N ALA A 89 13.27 -23.61 -9.97
CA ALA A 89 14.36 -22.74 -9.53
C ALA A 89 13.86 -21.43 -8.86
N TYR A 90 12.66 -20.96 -9.21
CA TYR A 90 12.02 -19.85 -8.50
C TYR A 90 11.56 -20.29 -7.10
N LEU A 91 10.95 -21.47 -7.01
CA LEU A 91 10.47 -22.02 -5.75
C LEU A 91 11.63 -22.34 -4.81
N GLU A 92 12.68 -23.02 -5.28
CA GLU A 92 13.89 -23.31 -4.50
C GLU A 92 14.51 -22.03 -3.90
N ARG A 93 14.65 -20.97 -4.71
CA ARG A 93 15.11 -19.65 -4.24
C ARG A 93 14.24 -19.05 -3.14
N MET A 94 12.92 -19.22 -3.26
CA MET A 94 11.96 -18.77 -2.26
C MET A 94 12.11 -19.56 -0.96
N GLU A 95 12.22 -20.89 -1.05
CA GLU A 95 12.43 -21.80 0.08
C GLU A 95 13.75 -21.51 0.81
N GLU A 96 14.86 -21.38 0.08
CA GLU A 96 16.19 -20.99 0.62
C GLU A 96 16.11 -19.68 1.41
N ALA A 97 15.36 -18.69 0.90
CA ALA A 97 15.17 -17.41 1.56
C ALA A 97 14.38 -17.56 2.86
N LEU A 98 13.29 -18.34 2.85
CA LEU A 98 12.44 -18.57 4.02
C LEU A 98 13.21 -19.32 5.12
N ASP A 99 14.02 -20.30 4.75
CA ASP A 99 14.82 -21.11 5.68
C ASP A 99 15.97 -20.32 6.33
N SER A 100 16.33 -19.16 5.78
CA SER A 100 17.35 -18.27 6.36
C SER A 100 16.90 -17.61 7.68
N GLY A 101 15.61 -17.66 8.03
CA GLY A 101 15.04 -17.11 9.26
C GLY A 101 14.95 -15.58 9.33
N ASN A 102 15.53 -14.85 8.38
CA ASN A 102 15.48 -13.38 8.26
C ASN A 102 14.78 -12.95 6.95
N CYS A 103 13.59 -13.49 6.70
CA CYS A 103 12.84 -13.28 5.47
C CYS A 103 11.52 -12.54 5.69
N ILE A 104 11.42 -11.34 5.14
CA ILE A 104 10.17 -10.58 5.05
C ILE A 104 9.38 -11.11 3.86
N VAL A 105 8.13 -11.51 4.10
CA VAL A 105 7.20 -11.94 3.05
C VAL A 105 6.24 -10.80 2.73
N VAL A 106 6.30 -10.30 1.50
CA VAL A 106 5.37 -9.30 0.98
C VAL A 106 4.31 -10.00 0.14
N VAL A 107 3.05 -9.88 0.52
CA VAL A 107 1.93 -10.50 -0.20
C VAL A 107 1.16 -9.42 -0.95
N GLU A 108 1.01 -9.60 -2.26
CA GLU A 108 0.17 -8.76 -3.14
C GLU A 108 -1.06 -9.57 -3.60
N GLY A 109 -2.26 -9.05 -3.34
CA GLY A 109 -3.52 -9.75 -3.65
C GLY A 109 -4.04 -10.61 -2.48
N PRO A 110 -5.37 -10.86 -2.42
CA PRO A 110 -5.97 -11.76 -1.43
C PRO A 110 -5.76 -13.23 -1.79
N VAL A 111 -6.08 -14.10 -0.84
CA VAL A 111 -6.06 -15.56 -1.00
C VAL A 111 -7.49 -16.07 -1.20
N PRO A 112 -7.77 -16.91 -2.22
CA PRO A 112 -9.08 -17.54 -2.40
C PRO A 112 -9.28 -18.71 -1.44
N THR A 113 -10.42 -18.78 -0.75
CA THR A 113 -10.74 -19.86 0.20
C THR A 113 -11.83 -20.82 -0.29
N ILE A 114 -12.70 -20.38 -1.22
CA ILE A 114 -13.79 -21.21 -1.76
C ILE A 114 -13.30 -21.95 -3.02
N ILE A 115 -12.80 -21.20 -4.01
CA ILE A 115 -12.22 -21.77 -5.25
C ILE A 115 -10.70 -21.68 -5.12
N LYS A 116 -10.11 -22.57 -4.33
CA LYS A 116 -8.67 -22.54 -4.00
C LYS A 116 -7.80 -22.59 -5.26
N GLU A 117 -8.25 -23.34 -6.26
CA GLU A 117 -7.61 -23.54 -7.55
C GLU A 117 -7.59 -22.26 -8.42
N ALA A 118 -8.29 -21.20 -8.02
CA ALA A 118 -8.25 -19.91 -8.71
C ALA A 118 -6.87 -19.22 -8.62
N CYS A 119 -6.00 -19.67 -7.70
CA CYS A 119 -4.65 -19.12 -7.56
C CYS A 119 -3.67 -20.22 -7.15
N TYR A 120 -2.68 -20.48 -8.02
CA TYR A 120 -1.60 -21.42 -7.76
C TYR A 120 -0.29 -20.68 -7.49
N LEU A 121 0.49 -21.21 -6.57
CA LEU A 121 1.93 -20.98 -6.50
C LEU A 121 2.55 -22.33 -6.87
N GLY A 122 3.44 -22.41 -7.86
CA GLY A 122 3.91 -23.70 -8.39
C GLY A 122 2.76 -24.67 -8.70
N ASP A 123 2.90 -25.93 -8.27
CA ASP A 123 1.89 -26.98 -8.51
C ASP A 123 0.80 -27.10 -7.44
N SER A 124 0.67 -26.13 -6.53
CA SER A 124 -0.31 -26.21 -5.45
C SER A 124 -1.13 -24.92 -5.33
N PRO A 125 -2.41 -25.01 -4.94
CA PRO A 125 -3.18 -23.82 -4.58
C PRO A 125 -2.44 -22.99 -3.55
N LEU A 126 -2.41 -21.66 -3.73
CA LEU A 126 -1.76 -20.75 -2.79
C LEU A 126 -2.36 -20.92 -1.38
N TYR A 127 -3.67 -21.15 -1.28
CA TYR A 127 -4.37 -21.40 -0.03
C TYR A 127 -3.74 -22.53 0.80
N ASP A 128 -3.22 -23.58 0.15
CA ASP A 128 -2.63 -24.73 0.84
C ASP A 128 -1.17 -24.48 1.24
N ARG A 129 -0.46 -23.61 0.52
CA ARG A 129 0.97 -23.32 0.78
C ARG A 129 1.22 -22.12 1.68
N ILE A 130 0.28 -21.19 1.71
CA ILE A 130 0.48 -19.88 2.34
C ILE A 130 0.76 -20.00 3.84
N GLU A 131 0.17 -20.98 4.54
CA GLU A 131 0.41 -21.19 5.97
C GLU A 131 1.90 -21.42 6.28
N ASP A 132 2.52 -22.39 5.61
CA ASP A 132 3.93 -22.73 5.81
C ASP A 132 4.86 -21.55 5.46
N ILE A 133 4.56 -20.84 4.36
CA ILE A 133 5.33 -19.66 3.96
C ILE A 133 5.24 -18.55 5.01
N LEU A 134 4.04 -18.26 5.50
CA LEU A 134 3.84 -17.23 6.52
C LEU A 134 4.44 -17.65 7.88
N GLN A 135 4.40 -18.93 8.25
CA GLN A 135 5.04 -19.44 9.48
C GLN A 135 6.56 -19.31 9.47
N ARG A 136 7.21 -19.36 8.30
CA ARG A 136 8.66 -19.15 8.17
C ARG A 136 9.07 -17.69 8.00
N ALA A 137 8.13 -16.81 7.66
CA ALA A 137 8.40 -15.38 7.59
C ALA A 137 8.90 -14.82 8.94
N SER A 138 9.91 -13.93 8.91
CA SER A 138 10.26 -13.08 10.05
C SER A 138 9.21 -11.99 10.25
N MET A 139 8.58 -11.57 9.15
CA MET A 139 7.52 -10.56 9.12
C MET A 139 6.69 -10.69 7.83
N VAL A 140 5.41 -10.36 7.93
CA VAL A 140 4.47 -10.34 6.81
C VAL A 140 4.05 -8.90 6.50
N ILE A 141 4.02 -8.53 5.21
CA ILE A 141 3.53 -7.23 4.76
C ILE A 141 2.45 -7.43 3.70
N SER A 142 1.25 -6.90 3.94
CA SER A 142 0.20 -6.84 2.91
C SER A 142 0.39 -5.62 2.01
N SER A 143 0.73 -5.88 0.75
CA SER A 143 0.88 -4.86 -0.29
C SER A 143 -0.47 -4.61 -0.99
N GLY A 144 -1.01 -3.42 -0.78
CA GLY A 144 -2.23 -2.96 -1.43
C GLY A 144 -3.52 -3.40 -0.75
N THR A 145 -4.63 -2.79 -1.20
CA THR A 145 -5.97 -3.00 -0.61
C THR A 145 -6.46 -4.43 -0.76
N CYS A 146 -6.08 -5.09 -1.87
CA CYS A 146 -6.37 -6.49 -2.14
C CYS A 146 -5.82 -7.41 -1.04
N ALA A 147 -4.53 -7.33 -0.72
CA ALA A 147 -3.94 -8.13 0.37
C ALA A 147 -4.40 -7.67 1.77
N SER A 148 -4.68 -6.37 1.94
CA SER A 148 -5.03 -5.80 3.25
C SER A 148 -6.47 -6.12 3.67
N TYR A 149 -7.42 -6.13 2.74
CA TYR A 149 -8.86 -6.19 3.03
C TYR A 149 -9.69 -7.04 2.06
N GLY A 150 -9.07 -7.72 1.08
CA GLY A 150 -9.78 -8.47 0.03
C GLY A 150 -9.84 -7.71 -1.29
N GLY A 151 -10.21 -6.42 -1.26
CA GLY A 151 -10.23 -5.55 -2.44
C GLY A 151 -11.19 -6.01 -3.54
N ILE A 152 -10.85 -5.74 -4.81
CA ILE A 152 -11.72 -6.04 -5.96
C ILE A 152 -12.11 -7.53 -6.03
N PRO A 153 -11.20 -8.51 -5.83
CA PRO A 153 -11.59 -9.92 -5.87
C PRO A 153 -12.63 -10.31 -4.81
N ALA A 154 -12.69 -9.60 -3.69
CA ALA A 154 -13.64 -9.83 -2.61
C ALA A 154 -14.96 -9.05 -2.77
N SER A 155 -15.13 -8.31 -3.86
CA SER A 155 -16.31 -7.47 -4.10
C SER A 155 -17.51 -8.27 -4.61
N GLY A 156 -18.70 -7.68 -4.51
CA GLY A 156 -19.94 -8.31 -4.95
C GLY A 156 -20.22 -9.60 -4.19
N GLU A 157 -20.45 -10.68 -4.94
CA GLU A 157 -20.75 -12.01 -4.36
C GLU A 157 -19.51 -12.75 -3.84
N ASN A 158 -18.29 -12.24 -4.08
CA ASN A 158 -17.03 -12.87 -3.67
C ASN A 158 -16.95 -14.37 -4.05
N LEU A 159 -17.18 -14.68 -5.33
CA LEU A 159 -17.32 -16.06 -5.83
C LEU A 159 -16.12 -16.97 -5.53
N THR A 160 -14.90 -16.41 -5.48
CA THR A 160 -13.68 -17.17 -5.18
C THR A 160 -13.40 -17.33 -3.68
N GLY A 161 -14.15 -16.62 -2.83
CA GLY A 161 -13.86 -16.54 -1.39
C GLY A 161 -12.56 -15.81 -1.11
N ALA A 162 -12.28 -14.71 -1.81
CA ALA A 162 -11.10 -13.91 -1.59
C ALA A 162 -11.12 -13.29 -0.18
N VAL A 163 -10.06 -13.54 0.60
CA VAL A 163 -9.87 -12.99 1.96
C VAL A 163 -8.53 -12.28 2.09
N SER A 164 -8.43 -11.36 3.04
CA SER A 164 -7.18 -10.66 3.32
C SER A 164 -6.12 -11.57 3.93
N VAL A 165 -4.87 -11.11 3.92
CA VAL A 165 -3.76 -11.83 4.55
C VAL A 165 -3.95 -11.94 6.07
N ASN A 166 -4.54 -10.92 6.71
CA ASN A 166 -4.82 -11.01 8.14
C ASN A 166 -5.86 -12.12 8.43
N MET A 167 -6.91 -12.22 7.61
CA MET A 167 -7.92 -13.27 7.77
C MET A 167 -7.32 -14.67 7.55
N ILE A 168 -6.45 -14.86 6.55
CA ILE A 168 -5.81 -16.17 6.34
C ILE A 168 -4.83 -16.50 7.48
N MET A 169 -4.13 -15.50 8.04
CA MET A 169 -3.26 -15.69 9.21
C MET A 169 -4.08 -16.12 10.44
N GLU A 170 -5.22 -15.48 10.70
CA GLU A 170 -6.14 -15.85 11.78
C GLU A 170 -6.72 -17.27 11.57
N GLU A 171 -7.20 -17.58 10.36
CA GLU A 171 -7.77 -18.88 10.01
C GLU A 171 -6.76 -20.02 10.20
N LYS A 172 -5.49 -19.78 9.83
CA LYS A 172 -4.39 -20.77 9.90
C LYS A 172 -3.61 -20.73 11.22
N GLY A 173 -3.99 -19.87 12.16
CA GLY A 173 -3.28 -19.73 13.44
C GLY A 173 -1.84 -19.20 13.32
N VAL A 174 -1.52 -18.45 12.27
CA VAL A 174 -0.18 -17.90 12.05
C VAL A 174 0.00 -16.61 12.85
N ASN A 175 0.78 -16.67 13.93
CA ASN A 175 1.09 -15.52 14.77
C ASN A 175 2.46 -14.93 14.40
N LYS A 176 2.50 -14.12 13.35
CA LYS A 176 3.71 -13.40 12.91
C LYS A 176 3.50 -11.88 12.93
N PRO A 177 4.58 -11.10 13.12
CA PRO A 177 4.49 -9.66 12.98
C PRO A 177 3.95 -9.28 11.59
N HIS A 178 2.91 -8.44 11.55
CA HIS A 178 2.17 -8.11 10.33
C HIS A 178 1.92 -6.60 10.20
N ILE A 179 2.10 -6.05 8.99
CA ILE A 179 1.70 -4.68 8.64
C ILE A 179 0.87 -4.71 7.37
N ILE A 180 -0.17 -3.88 7.32
CA ILE A 180 -0.91 -3.61 6.09
C ILE A 180 -0.53 -2.25 5.49
N VAL A 181 -0.30 -2.22 4.17
CA VAL A 181 0.00 -0.99 3.41
C VAL A 181 -1.02 -0.86 2.26
N PRO A 182 -2.25 -0.41 2.54
CA PRO A 182 -3.33 -0.39 1.55
C PRO A 182 -3.18 0.68 0.47
N GLY A 183 -3.91 0.47 -0.63
CA GLY A 183 -3.92 1.27 -1.85
C GLY A 183 -4.21 0.40 -3.07
N CYS A 184 -4.89 0.97 -4.06
CA CYS A 184 -5.17 0.30 -5.34
C CYS A 184 -4.68 1.20 -6.50
N PRO A 185 -3.38 1.16 -6.84
CA PRO A 185 -2.32 0.36 -6.21
C PRO A 185 -1.76 0.98 -4.93
N VAL A 186 -0.88 0.26 -4.23
CA VAL A 186 -0.08 0.83 -3.13
C VAL A 186 0.84 1.93 -3.68
N ASN A 187 1.01 3.04 -2.97
CA ASN A 187 1.97 4.06 -3.37
C ASN A 187 3.40 3.53 -3.13
N PRO A 188 4.32 3.66 -4.11
CA PRO A 188 5.65 3.05 -4.04
C PRO A 188 6.43 3.48 -2.80
N ASP A 189 6.37 4.77 -2.48
CA ASP A 189 7.12 5.33 -1.35
C ASP A 189 6.61 4.80 -0.01
N ARG A 190 5.31 4.46 0.09
CA ARG A 190 4.75 3.91 1.33
C ARG A 190 5.27 2.50 1.59
N LEU A 191 5.27 1.65 0.58
CA LEU A 191 5.75 0.27 0.74
C LEU A 191 7.27 0.25 0.95
N MET A 192 8.03 0.88 0.05
CA MET A 192 9.50 0.94 0.18
C MET A 192 9.92 1.64 1.47
N GLY A 193 9.28 2.75 1.84
CA GLY A 193 9.57 3.48 3.07
C GLY A 193 9.25 2.69 4.33
N THR A 194 8.17 1.89 4.33
CA THR A 194 7.87 0.97 5.45
C THR A 194 8.95 -0.07 5.61
N VAL A 195 9.34 -0.74 4.52
CA VAL A 195 10.39 -1.78 4.56
C VAL A 195 11.74 -1.17 4.94
N ALA A 196 12.08 0.00 4.39
CA ALA A 196 13.31 0.71 4.72
C ALA A 196 13.36 1.12 6.20
N TYR A 197 12.24 1.56 6.77
CA TYR A 197 12.15 1.87 8.20
C TYR A 197 12.47 0.63 9.05
N ILE A 198 11.83 -0.50 8.73
CA ILE A 198 12.02 -1.75 9.48
C ILE A 198 13.46 -2.23 9.34
N ALA A 199 14.00 -2.23 8.12
CA ALA A 199 15.39 -2.62 7.86
C ALA A 199 16.38 -1.74 8.64
N ALA A 200 16.15 -0.42 8.68
CA ALA A 200 17.06 0.52 9.31
C ALA A 200 16.98 0.55 10.84
N THR A 201 15.81 0.25 11.42
CA THR A 201 15.56 0.39 12.86
C THR A 201 15.41 -0.94 13.60
N GLY A 202 15.20 -2.04 12.87
CA GLY A 202 14.81 -3.33 13.45
C GLY A 202 13.43 -3.31 14.14
N ALA A 203 12.65 -2.24 13.95
CA ALA A 203 11.40 -2.01 14.67
C ALA A 203 10.23 -1.67 13.73
N PHE A 204 9.03 -1.81 14.25
CA PHE A 204 7.80 -1.40 13.56
C PHE A 204 7.66 0.12 13.59
N PRO A 205 7.24 0.77 12.49
CA PRO A 205 6.81 2.15 12.56
C PRO A 205 5.57 2.24 13.47
N PRO A 206 5.32 3.38 14.13
CA PRO A 206 4.08 3.59 14.86
C PRO A 206 2.87 3.29 13.97
N LEU A 207 1.95 2.46 14.45
CA LEU A 207 0.78 2.02 13.69
C LEU A 207 -0.51 2.70 14.16
N VAL A 208 -1.44 2.87 13.23
CA VAL A 208 -2.83 3.24 13.46
C VAL A 208 -3.72 2.23 12.71
N HIS A 209 -4.44 1.39 13.45
CA HIS A 209 -5.21 0.27 12.86
C HIS A 209 -4.36 -0.57 11.88
N ASP A 210 -3.21 -1.05 12.38
CA ASP A 210 -2.26 -1.93 11.67
C ASP A 210 -1.59 -1.34 10.43
N LYS A 211 -1.76 -0.03 10.22
CA LYS A 211 -1.18 0.76 9.13
C LYS A 211 -0.14 1.73 9.68
N PRO A 212 0.98 2.00 8.97
CA PRO A 212 1.94 3.01 9.41
C PRO A 212 1.29 4.40 9.56
N ALA A 213 1.25 4.93 10.78
CA ALA A 213 0.51 6.15 11.12
C ALA A 213 0.98 7.35 10.31
N MET A 214 2.26 7.41 9.97
CA MET A 214 2.86 8.42 9.11
C MET A 214 2.15 8.63 7.76
N TYR A 215 1.52 7.59 7.20
CA TYR A 215 0.82 7.67 5.91
C TYR A 215 -0.71 7.70 6.04
N TYR A 216 -1.25 7.23 7.17
CA TYR A 216 -2.68 6.90 7.31
C TYR A 216 -3.34 7.52 8.56
N LYS A 217 -2.73 8.55 9.19
CA LYS A 217 -3.29 9.23 10.37
C LYS A 217 -4.44 10.19 10.06
N ASP A 218 -4.40 10.87 8.91
CA ASP A 218 -5.33 11.94 8.55
C ASP A 218 -6.21 11.56 7.37
N LEU A 219 -7.40 12.15 7.31
CA LEU A 219 -8.28 12.07 6.14
C LEU A 219 -7.66 12.82 4.96
N ILE A 220 -7.82 12.26 3.75
CA ILE A 220 -7.46 12.93 2.50
C ILE A 220 -8.09 14.33 2.42
N HIS A 221 -9.34 14.46 2.89
CA HIS A 221 -10.07 15.73 2.86
C HIS A 221 -9.39 16.86 3.66
N ASN A 222 -8.69 16.55 4.75
CA ASN A 222 -8.07 17.54 5.63
C ASN A 222 -6.89 18.26 4.97
N HIS A 223 -6.29 17.63 3.96
CA HIS A 223 -5.13 18.16 3.23
C HIS A 223 -5.44 18.39 1.74
N CYS A 224 -6.72 18.41 1.36
CA CYS A 224 -7.14 18.51 -0.03
C CYS A 224 -6.88 19.91 -0.60
N SER A 225 -6.30 20.00 -1.81
CA SER A 225 -6.10 21.28 -2.51
C SER A 225 -7.40 22.02 -2.82
N ARG A 226 -8.54 21.32 -2.83
CA ARG A 226 -9.88 21.90 -3.03
C ARG A 226 -10.62 22.23 -1.72
N HIS A 227 -9.95 22.16 -0.57
CA HIS A 227 -10.60 22.36 0.74
C HIS A 227 -11.23 23.75 0.88
N GLN A 228 -10.61 24.80 0.34
CA GLN A 228 -11.18 26.15 0.35
C GLN A 228 -12.55 26.25 -0.37
N PHE A 229 -12.72 25.53 -1.49
CA PHE A 229 -13.99 25.51 -2.22
C PHE A 229 -15.06 24.76 -1.44
N PHE A 230 -14.67 23.69 -0.74
CA PHE A 230 -15.58 23.00 0.19
C PHE A 230 -16.07 23.95 1.29
N THR A 231 -15.17 24.70 1.94
CA THR A 231 -15.53 25.62 3.04
C THR A 231 -16.41 26.80 2.61
N GLN A 232 -16.46 27.09 1.31
CA GLN A 232 -17.29 28.14 0.72
C GLN A 232 -18.57 27.59 0.07
N ASP A 233 -18.86 26.29 0.25
CA ASP A 233 -19.97 25.59 -0.39
C ASP A 233 -19.97 25.66 -1.93
N ILE A 234 -18.78 25.72 -2.52
CA ILE A 234 -18.56 25.71 -3.97
C ILE A 234 -18.31 24.28 -4.43
N TYR A 235 -19.37 23.63 -4.91
CA TYR A 235 -19.35 22.26 -5.41
C TYR A 235 -19.40 22.21 -6.93
N LEU A 236 -18.70 21.22 -7.51
CA LEU A 236 -18.67 20.99 -8.94
C LEU A 236 -20.08 20.69 -9.48
N LYS A 237 -20.50 21.42 -10.50
CA LYS A 237 -21.74 21.19 -11.25
C LYS A 237 -21.44 20.54 -12.60
N ASP A 238 -20.44 21.05 -13.31
CA ASP A 238 -20.05 20.67 -14.67
C ASP A 238 -18.55 20.37 -14.78
N PHE A 239 -18.19 19.11 -15.08
CA PHE A 239 -16.81 18.66 -15.22
C PHE A 239 -16.05 19.36 -16.37
N ASP A 240 -16.75 19.81 -17.41
CA ASP A 240 -16.12 20.41 -18.59
C ASP A 240 -15.66 21.84 -18.29
N ARG A 241 -16.46 22.58 -17.53
CA ARG A 241 -16.24 24.01 -17.26
C ARG A 241 -15.46 24.27 -15.98
N GLU A 242 -15.65 23.44 -14.96
CA GLU A 242 -15.11 23.70 -13.62
C GLU A 242 -13.95 22.73 -13.31
N LYS A 243 -12.80 23.30 -12.92
CA LYS A 243 -11.57 22.52 -12.65
C LYS A 243 -11.09 22.57 -11.21
N GLU A 244 -11.68 23.43 -10.37
CA GLU A 244 -11.21 23.64 -8.99
C GLU A 244 -12.30 23.39 -7.93
N ALA A 245 -13.59 23.42 -8.31
CA ALA A 245 -14.71 23.26 -7.39
C ALA A 245 -14.69 21.91 -6.66
N CYS A 246 -15.27 21.86 -5.46
CA CYS A 246 -15.24 20.68 -4.62
C CYS A 246 -16.02 19.51 -5.25
N LEU A 247 -15.42 18.31 -5.21
CA LEU A 247 -15.98 17.08 -5.78
C LEU A 247 -16.85 16.28 -4.80
N LEU A 248 -17.12 16.81 -3.60
CA LEU A 248 -17.83 16.08 -2.55
C LEU A 248 -19.22 15.60 -3.01
N LYS A 249 -20.03 16.50 -3.60
CA LYS A 249 -21.36 16.20 -4.14
C LYS A 249 -21.33 15.34 -5.42
N LYS A 250 -20.15 14.98 -5.92
CA LYS A 250 -19.94 14.03 -7.02
C LYS A 250 -19.40 12.68 -6.53
N GLY A 251 -19.47 12.40 -5.23
CA GLY A 251 -19.07 11.11 -4.65
C GLY A 251 -17.64 11.03 -4.11
N CYS A 252 -16.97 12.17 -3.86
CA CYS A 252 -15.60 12.15 -3.35
C CYS A 252 -15.51 11.61 -1.92
N ARG A 253 -14.95 10.41 -1.78
CA ARG A 253 -14.76 9.67 -0.52
C ARG A 253 -13.49 10.09 0.25
N GLY A 254 -12.89 11.23 -0.10
CA GLY A 254 -11.73 11.76 0.63
C GLY A 254 -12.03 12.10 2.09
N THR A 255 -13.30 12.31 2.42
CA THR A 255 -13.84 12.59 3.76
C THR A 255 -13.95 11.36 4.66
N ILE A 256 -13.83 10.15 4.09
CA ILE A 256 -13.87 8.89 4.84
C ILE A 256 -12.60 8.05 4.63
N THR A 257 -11.66 8.53 3.82
CA THR A 257 -10.45 7.79 3.44
C THR A 257 -9.23 8.42 4.10
N TYR A 258 -8.55 7.63 4.93
CA TYR A 258 -7.32 8.03 5.60
C TYR A 258 -6.12 7.78 4.70
N SER A 259 -5.43 8.83 4.29
CA SER A 259 -4.23 8.74 3.49
C SER A 259 -3.55 10.10 3.26
N ASP A 260 -2.24 10.09 3.13
CA ASP A 260 -1.42 11.23 2.71
C ASP A 260 -1.41 11.51 1.19
N CYS A 261 -2.35 10.97 0.41
CA CYS A 261 -2.41 11.17 -1.05
C CYS A 261 -2.28 12.65 -1.50
N PRO A 262 -2.93 13.64 -0.87
CA PRO A 262 -2.83 15.04 -1.30
C PRO A 262 -1.43 15.64 -1.17
N THR A 263 -0.68 15.23 -0.14
CA THR A 263 0.66 15.75 0.15
C THR A 263 1.75 14.92 -0.51
N ARG A 264 1.63 13.59 -0.48
CA ARG A 264 2.57 12.66 -1.11
C ARG A 264 2.50 12.68 -2.64
N ARG A 265 1.28 12.75 -3.18
CA ARG A 265 1.01 12.76 -4.63
C ARG A 265 1.56 11.50 -5.34
N TRP A 266 1.39 11.43 -6.65
CA TRP A 266 1.77 10.29 -7.48
C TRP A 266 2.70 10.69 -8.63
N ASN A 267 3.52 9.73 -9.07
CA ASN A 267 4.37 9.83 -10.26
C ASN A 267 5.31 11.04 -10.25
N ARG A 268 6.30 11.06 -9.35
CA ARG A 268 7.19 12.20 -9.08
C ARG A 268 6.44 13.44 -8.61
N LYS A 269 5.47 13.20 -7.72
CA LYS A 269 4.59 14.22 -7.15
C LYS A 269 3.85 15.05 -8.22
N THR A 270 3.62 14.50 -9.41
CA THR A 270 2.95 15.21 -10.51
C THR A 270 1.50 15.52 -10.17
N SER A 271 0.71 14.55 -9.73
CA SER A 271 -0.73 14.77 -9.47
C SER A 271 -1.32 13.80 -8.45
N VAL A 272 -2.60 14.00 -8.16
CA VAL A 272 -3.48 13.12 -7.38
C VAL A 272 -4.88 13.20 -8.02
N CYS A 273 -5.74 12.20 -7.81
CA CYS A 273 -7.05 12.08 -8.48
C CYS A 273 -7.87 13.38 -8.47
N VAL A 274 -7.98 14.03 -7.30
CA VAL A 274 -8.77 15.25 -7.14
C VAL A 274 -8.22 16.44 -7.93
N GLU A 275 -6.93 16.47 -8.24
CA GLU A 275 -6.35 17.52 -9.09
C GLU A 275 -6.51 17.21 -10.57
N SER A 276 -6.67 15.93 -10.91
CA SER A 276 -7.07 15.47 -12.24
C SER A 276 -8.60 15.58 -12.48
N ASN A 277 -9.31 16.35 -11.64
CA ASN A 277 -10.76 16.54 -11.68
C ASN A 277 -11.59 15.26 -11.47
N THR A 278 -11.05 14.27 -10.76
CA THR A 278 -11.74 13.01 -10.47
C THR A 278 -11.96 12.83 -8.95
N PRO A 279 -13.17 12.50 -8.48
CA PRO A 279 -13.44 12.25 -7.08
C PRO A 279 -12.51 11.17 -6.51
N CYS A 280 -12.11 11.32 -5.24
CA CYS A 280 -11.44 10.23 -4.55
C CYS A 280 -12.43 9.06 -4.43
N VAL A 281 -12.08 7.90 -4.99
CA VAL A 281 -12.93 6.70 -4.91
C VAL A 281 -12.76 5.94 -3.59
N GLY A 282 -11.83 6.37 -2.74
CA GLY A 282 -11.56 5.75 -1.44
C GLY A 282 -10.85 4.41 -1.52
N CYS A 283 -9.95 4.23 -2.51
CA CYS A 283 -9.32 2.95 -2.83
C CYS A 283 -8.43 2.32 -1.74
N ILE A 284 -8.22 3.01 -0.62
CA ILE A 284 -7.44 2.59 0.55
C ILE A 284 -8.38 2.13 1.70
N HIS A 285 -9.65 2.50 1.63
CA HIS A 285 -10.63 2.19 2.66
C HIS A 285 -10.91 0.68 2.72
N LYS A 286 -11.16 0.14 3.91
CA LYS A 286 -11.40 -1.31 4.13
C LYS A 286 -12.63 -1.86 3.40
N ARG A 287 -13.58 -0.99 3.07
CA ARG A 287 -14.78 -1.31 2.29
C ARG A 287 -14.60 -1.05 0.78
N TRP A 288 -13.40 -0.75 0.30
CA TRP A 288 -13.18 -0.60 -1.13
C TRP A 288 -13.08 -1.97 -1.82
N PRO A 289 -13.76 -2.18 -2.95
CA PRO A 289 -14.74 -1.28 -3.58
C PRO A 289 -16.08 -1.24 -2.84
N PHE A 290 -16.68 -0.05 -2.78
CA PHE A 290 -17.97 0.16 -2.11
C PHE A 290 -19.12 -0.39 -2.96
N ASN A 291 -20.26 -0.70 -2.31
CA ASN A 291 -21.48 -1.11 -3.01
C ASN A 291 -22.24 0.07 -3.62
N SER A 292 -22.00 1.28 -3.12
CA SER A 292 -22.56 2.53 -3.67
C SER A 292 -21.85 2.95 -4.95
N ASP A 293 -22.56 3.67 -5.81
CA ASP A 293 -22.01 4.22 -7.04
C ASP A 293 -20.78 5.11 -6.77
N ILE A 294 -19.79 5.05 -7.67
CA ILE A 294 -18.59 5.87 -7.54
C ILE A 294 -18.96 7.36 -7.64
N TYR A 295 -19.82 7.69 -8.60
CA TYR A 295 -20.37 9.01 -8.80
C TYR A 295 -21.78 9.09 -8.24
N LEU A 296 -22.08 10.18 -7.55
CA LEU A 296 -23.44 10.47 -7.08
C LEU A 296 -24.07 11.53 -7.96
N ASP A 297 -25.38 11.43 -8.18
CA ASP A 297 -26.16 12.54 -8.72
C ASP A 297 -26.21 13.67 -7.67
N VAL A 298 -26.05 14.90 -8.11
CA VAL A 298 -26.06 16.06 -7.21
C VAL A 298 -27.43 16.23 -6.58
N ASN A 299 -28.50 15.92 -7.31
CA ASN A 299 -29.87 16.02 -6.81
C ASN A 299 -30.12 15.08 -5.62
N ASP A 300 -29.38 13.96 -5.53
CA ASP A 300 -29.50 13.01 -4.43
C ASP A 300 -28.81 13.48 -3.14
N VAL A 301 -27.97 14.52 -3.22
CA VAL A 301 -27.08 14.96 -2.14
C VAL A 301 -27.04 16.47 -1.89
N GLU A 302 -27.84 17.27 -2.60
CA GLU A 302 -27.73 18.73 -2.60
C GLU A 302 -27.93 19.34 -1.19
N ASP A 303 -28.89 18.83 -0.42
CA ASP A 303 -29.27 19.36 0.90
C ASP A 303 -29.18 18.31 2.02
N LEU A 304 -28.33 17.30 1.86
CA LEU A 304 -28.16 16.30 2.90
C LEU A 304 -27.26 16.81 4.03
N PRO A 305 -27.66 16.65 5.31
CA PRO A 305 -26.73 16.83 6.41
C PRO A 305 -25.57 15.83 6.28
N TRP A 306 -24.40 16.18 6.83
CA TRP A 306 -23.20 15.33 6.72
C TRP A 306 -23.43 13.87 7.16
N SER A 307 -24.23 13.65 8.21
CA SER A 307 -24.59 12.31 8.68
C SER A 307 -25.28 11.46 7.60
N ALA A 308 -26.19 12.06 6.83
CA ALA A 308 -26.89 11.41 5.73
C ALA A 308 -25.99 11.28 4.49
N MET A 309 -25.17 12.30 4.20
CA MET A 309 -24.22 12.24 3.09
C MET A 309 -23.20 11.11 3.28
N LYS A 310 -22.68 10.95 4.50
CA LYS A 310 -21.73 9.88 4.82
C LYS A 310 -22.31 8.49 4.52
N GLN A 311 -23.59 8.26 4.80
CA GLN A 311 -24.27 6.99 4.49
C GLN A 311 -24.33 6.70 2.98
N ARG A 312 -24.32 7.73 2.12
CA ARG A 312 -24.27 7.56 0.65
C ARG A 312 -22.93 7.07 0.14
N PHE A 313 -21.86 7.20 0.94
CA PHE A 313 -20.53 6.74 0.57
C PHE A 313 -20.24 5.31 1.01
N GLU A 314 -21.07 4.76 1.89
CA GLU A 314 -20.94 3.41 2.44
C GLU A 314 -21.46 2.36 1.47
#